data_AF-E8LFE4-F1
#
_entry.id   AF-E8LFE4-F1
#
_cell.length_a   1.000
_cell.length_b   1.000
_cell.length_c   1.000
_cell.angle_alpha   90.00
_cell.angle_beta   90.00
_cell.angle_gamma   90.00
#
_symmetry.space_group_name_H-M   'P 1'
#
loop_
_entity.id
_entity.type
_entity.pdbx_description
1 polymer ?
#
loop_
_entity_poly.entity_id
_entity_poly.type
_entity_poly.pdbx_seq_one_letter_code
_entity_poly.pdbx_strand_id
1 'polypeptide(L)' 'MEIFAKLESWDYLAAAMLLFSAWLLLGGIGRLQKSDPERVDAKKLRIRACGGLVAGALYLACRYLQL' A
#
# COMPACT_ATOMS: atom_id res chain seq x y z
N MET A 1 23.57 -15.19 8.00
CA MET A 1 22.71 -14.71 6.89
C MET A 1 21.31 -15.31 7.10
N GLU A 2 20.55 -14.81 8.09
CA GLU A 2 19.23 -15.39 8.43
C GLU A 2 18.07 -14.38 8.28
N ILE A 3 18.36 -13.12 7.96
CA ILE A 3 17.33 -12.09 7.73
C ILE A 3 16.60 -12.34 6.40
N PHE A 4 17.32 -12.79 5.37
CA PHE A 4 16.73 -13.09 4.06
C PHE A 4 15.97 -14.41 3.99
N ALA A 5 16.24 -15.36 4.91
CA ALA A 5 15.57 -16.66 4.94
C ALA A 5 14.15 -16.59 5.51
N LYS A 6 13.77 -15.45 6.11
CA LYS A 6 12.50 -15.26 6.81
C LYS A 6 11.69 -14.07 6.30
N LEU A 7 11.94 -13.61 5.06
CA LEU A 7 10.93 -12.85 4.34
C LEU A 7 9.82 -13.83 3.95
N GLU A 8 8.83 -13.97 4.82
CA GLU A 8 7.61 -14.69 4.45
C GLU A 8 6.99 -14.00 3.23
N SER A 9 6.31 -14.78 2.39
CA SER A 9 5.59 -14.25 1.22
C SER A 9 4.65 -13.08 1.57
N TRP A 10 4.25 -12.97 2.83
CA TRP A 10 3.46 -11.87 3.40
C TRP A 10 4.20 -10.54 3.49
N ASP A 11 5.53 -10.51 3.71
CA ASP A 11 6.29 -9.25 3.72
C ASP A 11 6.40 -8.66 2.33
N TYR A 12 6.61 -9.51 1.33
CA TYR A 12 6.59 -9.08 -0.07
C TYR A 12 5.21 -8.56 -0.47
N LEU A 13 4.14 -9.22 -0.02
CA LEU A 13 2.78 -8.76 -0.27
C LEU A 13 2.51 -7.41 0.41
N ALA A 14 2.92 -7.25 1.68
CA ALA A 14 2.76 -6.01 2.43
C ALA A 14 3.56 -4.86 1.79
N ALA A 15 4.81 -5.12 1.39
CA ALA A 15 5.64 -4.15 0.68
C ALA A 15 5.05 -3.77 -0.68
N ALA A 16 4.55 -4.74 -1.44
CA ALA A 16 3.86 -4.48 -2.71
C ALA A 16 2.58 -3.66 -2.52
N MET A 17 1.78 -3.96 -1.49
CA MET A 17 0.58 -3.18 -1.15
C MET A 17 0.93 -1.75 -0.69
N LEU A 18 2.04 -1.57 0.03
CA LEU A 18 2.56 -0.27 0.44
C LEU A 18 2.98 0.56 -0.77
N LEU A 19 3.80 -0.01 -1.65
CA LEU A 19 4.26 0.64 -2.89
C LEU A 19 3.09 0.99 -3.79
N PHE A 20 2.12 0.09 -3.94
CA PHE A 20 0.92 0.34 -4.74
C PHE A 20 0.03 1.44 -4.14
N SER A 21 -0.15 1.43 -2.82
CA SER A 21 -0.89 2.48 -2.11
C SER A 21 -0.21 3.85 -2.20
N ALA A 22 1.11 3.88 -2.05
CA ALA A 22 1.92 5.10 -2.19
C ALA A 22 1.84 5.65 -3.63
N TRP A 23 1.96 4.79 -4.64
CA TRP A 23 1.80 5.16 -6.04
C TRP A 23 0.41 5.73 -6.34
N LEU A 24 -0.64 5.09 -5.82
CA LEU A 24 -2.02 5.58 -5.94
C LEU A 24 -2.16 6.99 -5.36
N LEU A 25 -1.61 7.24 -4.16
CA LEU A 25 -1.68 8.54 -3.50
C LEU A 25 -0.84 9.62 -4.19
N LEU A 26 0.34 9.29 -4.72
CA LEU A 26 1.25 10.24 -5.36
C LEU A 26 0.77 10.76 -6.72
N GLY A 27 0.00 9.95 -7.45
CA GLY A 27 -0.48 10.36 -8.77
C GLY A 27 -1.30 9.32 -9.53
N GLY A 28 -1.34 8.07 -9.05
CA GLY A 28 -2.17 7.02 -9.65
C GLY A 28 -3.66 7.38 -9.62
N ILE A 29 -4.16 7.94 -8.52
CA ILE A 29 -5.56 8.41 -8.42
C ILE A 29 -5.83 9.52 -9.44
N GLY A 30 -4.91 10.47 -9.59
CA GLY A 30 -5.04 11.55 -10.59
C GLY A 30 -5.03 11.03 -12.02
N ARG A 31 -4.20 10.02 -12.34
CA ARG A 31 -4.19 9.38 -13.66
C ARG A 31 -5.45 8.55 -13.92
N LEU A 32 -5.95 7.84 -12.92
CA LEU A 32 -7.20 7.08 -12.99
C LEU A 32 -8.40 8.01 -13.16
N GLN A 33 -8.46 9.10 -12.38
CA GLN A 33 -9.50 10.11 -12.49
C GLN A 33 -9.47 10.83 -13.84
N LYS A 34 -8.28 11.06 -14.41
CA LYS A 34 -8.13 11.69 -15.74
C LYS A 34 -8.55 10.76 -16.88
N SER A 35 -8.46 9.44 -16.69
CA SER A 35 -8.89 8.46 -17.69
C SER A 35 -10.39 8.18 -17.60
N ASP A 36 -10.94 8.11 -16.37
CA ASP A 36 -12.35 7.77 -16.11
C ASP A 36 -12.92 8.56 -14.92
N PRO A 37 -13.28 9.85 -15.12
CA PRO A 37 -13.75 10.70 -14.03
C PRO A 37 -15.12 10.31 -13.47
N GLU A 38 -15.96 9.64 -14.26
CA GLU A 38 -17.33 9.25 -13.87
C GLU A 38 -17.35 7.97 -13.00
N ARG A 39 -16.34 7.11 -13.16
CA ARG A 39 -16.22 5.85 -12.40
C ARG A 39 -15.24 5.91 -11.24
N VAL A 40 -14.26 6.82 -11.31
CA VAL A 40 -13.19 6.91 -10.31
C VAL A 40 -13.51 7.99 -9.29
N ASP A 41 -14.08 7.55 -8.18
CA ASP A 41 -14.31 8.41 -7.02
C ASP A 41 -13.00 8.65 -6.26
N ALA A 42 -12.31 9.73 -6.62
CA ALA A 42 -10.98 10.04 -6.11
C ALA A 42 -10.92 10.10 -4.58
N LYS A 43 -11.98 10.58 -3.91
CA LYS A 43 -12.05 10.58 -2.44
C LYS A 43 -12.07 9.16 -1.88
N LYS A 44 -12.92 8.29 -2.43
CA LYS A 44 -13.05 6.89 -1.98
C LYS A 44 -11.76 6.10 -2.23
N LEU A 45 -11.12 6.33 -3.38
CA LEU A 45 -9.86 5.68 -3.72
C LEU A 45 -8.70 6.14 -2.83
N ARG A 46 -8.68 7.44 -2.48
CA ARG A 46 -7.68 8.01 -1.56
C ARG A 46 -7.82 7.46 -0.14
N ILE A 47 -9.06 7.31 0.36
CA ILE A 47 -9.33 6.69 1.67
C ILE A 47 -8.86 5.23 1.68
N ARG A 48 -9.16 4.46 0.63
CA ARG A 48 -8.68 3.07 0.51
C ARG A 48 -7.17 2.98 0.42
N ALA A 49 -6.53 3.83 -0.37
CA ALA A 49 -5.08 3.85 -0.50
C ALA A 49 -4.42 4.24 0.83
N CYS A 50 -4.93 5.24 1.55
CA CYS A 50 -4.47 5.54 2.91
C CYS A 50 -4.66 4.36 3.86
N GLY A 51 -5.81 3.69 3.84
CA GLY A 51 -6.06 2.50 4.66
C GLY A 51 -5.07 1.37 4.38
N GLY A 52 -4.78 1.09 3.10
CA GLY A 52 -3.78 0.10 2.70
C GLY A 52 -2.35 0.50 3.08
N LEU A 53 -2.02 1.79 3.00
CA LEU A 53 -0.71 2.31 3.39
C LEU A 53 -0.51 2.20 4.90
N VAL A 54 -1.52 2.58 5.70
CA VAL A 54 -1.49 2.44 7.16
C VAL A 54 -1.42 0.97 7.57
N ALA A 55 -2.25 0.09 6.98
CA ALA A 55 -2.25 -1.33 7.31
C ALA A 55 -0.91 -2.01 6.97
N GLY A 56 -0.35 -1.72 5.80
CA GLY A 56 0.97 -2.24 5.40
C GLY A 56 2.10 -1.70 6.28
N ALA A 57 2.06 -0.40 6.63
CA ALA A 57 3.02 0.20 7.54
C ALA A 57 2.91 -0.38 8.96
N LEU A 58 1.69 -0.59 9.46
CA LEU A 58 1.44 -1.19 10.77
C LEU A 58 1.93 -2.63 10.81
N TYR A 59 1.67 -3.42 9.75
CA TYR A 59 2.12 -4.80 9.65
C TYR A 59 3.64 -4.89 9.67
N LEU A 60 4.33 -4.10 8.84
CA LEU A 60 5.79 -4.04 8.83
C LEU A 60 6.33 -3.51 10.16
N ALA A 61 5.72 -2.48 10.75
CA ALA A 61 6.13 -1.96 12.04
C ALA A 61 5.99 -3.01 13.15
N CYS A 62 4.87 -3.72 13.24
CA CYS A 62 4.66 -4.81 14.20
C CYS A 62 5.67 -5.94 13.99
N ARG A 63 5.94 -6.31 12.73
CA ARG A 63 6.91 -7.36 12.42
C ARG A 63 8.35 -6.95 12.72
N TYR A 64 8.70 -5.68 12.49
CA TYR A 64 10.04 -5.13 12.72
C TYR A 64 10.28 -4.82 14.21
N LEU A 65 9.24 -4.45 14.95
CA LEU A 65 9.30 -4.25 16.41
C LEU A 65 9.26 -5.57 17.20
N GLN A 66 8.96 -6.72 16.58
CA GLN A 66 8.85 -8.05 17.23
C GLN A 66 8.34 -7.97 18.68
N LEU A 67 7.09 -7.51 18.81
CA LEU A 67 6.25 -7.74 19.98
C LEU A 67 5.57 -9.11 19.86
#